data_AF-A0A974ND64-F1
#
_entry.id   AF-A0A974ND64-F1
#
_cell.length_a   1.000
_cell.length_b   1.000
_cell.length_c   1.000
_cell.angle_alpha   90.00
_cell.angle_beta   90.00
_cell.angle_gamma   90.00
#
_symmetry.space_group_name_H-M   'P 1'
#
loop_
_entity.id
_entity.type
_entity.pdbx_description
1 polymer ?
#
loop_
_entity_poly.entity_id
_entity_poly.type
_entity_poly.pdbx_seq_one_letter_code
_entity_poly.pdbx_strand_id
1 'polypeptide(L)'
;MKKLLYIFTTVLLLLTTKNIFATEQSVDVTKFDIAGVKLGMTIDQAVKAITSTLNVNKSQIKFREMQANNMLNLSSTQKSIYKITGKAQIISFALNTNAGNYSVEFLPNVVNGKNEQMVVSLIRYTMKASADNMKALTESTIKKYGQPTTKNNYWCSSPPQSGCIYGNQPYLHLSPLNVILISGTNYYEKAMKEYLNTQKTTKPVF
;
A
#
# COMPACT_ATOMS: atom_id res chain seq x y z
N MET A 1 27.77 20.14 72.85
CA MET A 1 28.23 19.67 71.53
C MET A 1 27.36 18.50 71.10
N LYS A 2 26.42 18.72 70.18
CA LYS A 2 25.43 17.73 69.69
C LYS A 2 26.08 16.87 68.59
N LYS A 3 26.08 15.54 68.74
CA LYS A 3 26.46 14.61 67.66
C LYS A 3 25.22 14.30 66.82
N LEU A 4 25.21 14.70 65.55
CA LEU A 4 24.23 14.25 64.55
C LEU A 4 24.68 12.89 64.01
N LEU A 5 23.83 11.86 64.11
CA LEU A 5 23.96 10.61 63.37
C LEU A 5 23.26 10.77 62.02
N TYR A 6 24.00 10.58 60.92
CA TYR A 6 23.43 10.48 59.57
C TYR A 6 23.15 9.02 59.25
N ILE A 7 21.89 8.69 58.94
CA ILE A 7 21.45 7.39 58.43
C ILE A 7 21.52 7.46 56.90
N PHE A 8 22.38 6.65 56.28
CA PHE A 8 22.38 6.41 54.84
C PHE A 8 21.38 5.29 54.52
N THR A 9 20.22 5.62 53.96
CA THR A 9 19.33 4.66 53.32
C THR A 9 19.61 4.61 51.83
N THR A 10 20.24 3.53 51.38
CA THR A 10 20.45 3.22 49.96
C THR A 10 19.15 2.66 49.36
N VAL A 11 18.51 3.43 48.47
CA VAL A 11 17.37 2.95 47.68
C VAL A 11 17.91 2.28 46.42
N LEU A 12 17.75 0.96 46.32
CA LEU A 12 18.09 0.18 45.13
C LEU A 12 16.95 0.29 44.12
N LEU A 13 17.14 1.11 43.08
CA LEU A 13 16.18 1.26 41.98
C LEU A 13 16.29 0.04 41.04
N LEU A 14 15.36 -0.89 41.13
CA LEU A 14 15.20 -1.97 40.16
C LEU A 14 14.72 -1.39 38.81
N LEU A 15 15.65 -1.18 37.89
CA LEU A 15 15.35 -0.92 36.48
C LEU A 15 14.78 -2.20 35.85
N THR A 16 13.45 -2.35 35.88
CA THR A 16 12.77 -3.36 35.07
C THR A 16 12.91 -2.96 33.61
N THR A 17 13.81 -3.62 32.89
CA THR A 17 13.84 -3.57 31.42
C THR A 17 12.55 -4.19 30.92
N LYS A 18 11.58 -3.35 30.52
CA LYS A 18 10.47 -3.82 29.69
C LYS A 18 11.09 -4.29 28.38
N ASN A 19 11.30 -5.59 28.25
CA ASN A 19 11.48 -6.22 26.96
C ASN A 19 10.22 -5.92 26.15
N ILE A 20 10.29 -4.89 25.30
CA ILE A 20 9.29 -4.65 24.27
C ILE A 20 9.50 -5.75 23.24
N PHE A 21 8.96 -6.93 23.52
CA PHE A 21 8.68 -7.88 22.46
C PHE A 21 7.71 -7.18 21.51
N ALA A 22 8.10 -7.05 20.25
CA ALA A 22 7.19 -6.63 19.19
C ALA A 22 6.01 -7.60 19.20
N THR A 23 4.92 -7.19 19.84
CA THR A 23 3.65 -7.89 19.69
C THR A 23 3.33 -7.83 18.20
N GLU A 24 3.13 -8.98 17.56
CA GLU A 24 2.63 -9.11 16.18
C GLU A 24 1.25 -8.46 16.11
N GLN A 25 1.21 -7.14 16.14
CA GLN A 25 0.00 -6.38 16.23
C GLN A 25 -0.57 -6.32 14.82
N SER A 26 -1.65 -7.06 14.62
CA SER A 26 -2.53 -6.93 13.47
C SER A 26 -2.90 -5.46 13.29
N VAL A 27 -2.78 -4.96 12.05
CA VAL A 27 -3.24 -3.62 11.70
C VAL A 27 -4.15 -3.65 10.48
N ASP A 28 -5.16 -2.78 10.49
CA ASP A 28 -6.07 -2.63 9.37
C ASP A 28 -5.49 -1.70 8.30
N VAL A 29 -4.76 -2.30 7.36
CA VAL A 29 -4.10 -1.59 6.26
C VAL A 29 -5.08 -0.95 5.27
N THR A 30 -6.35 -1.37 5.25
CA THR A 30 -7.36 -0.75 4.36
C THR A 30 -7.60 0.72 4.68
N LYS A 31 -7.24 1.15 5.89
CA LYS A 31 -7.35 2.54 6.35
C LYS A 31 -6.14 3.40 5.95
N PHE A 32 -5.02 2.78 5.57
CA PHE A 32 -3.77 3.49 5.27
C PHE A 32 -3.88 4.25 3.96
N ASP A 33 -3.11 5.33 3.86
CA ASP A 33 -2.97 6.15 2.67
C ASP A 33 -1.50 6.50 2.43
N ILE A 34 -1.08 6.69 1.18
CA ILE A 34 0.20 7.34 0.85
C ILE A 34 -0.13 8.65 0.15
N ALA A 35 0.28 9.77 0.74
CA ALA A 35 -0.06 11.13 0.28
C ALA A 35 -1.57 11.32 0.00
N GLY A 36 -2.42 10.81 0.92
CA GLY A 36 -3.89 10.90 0.83
C GLY A 36 -4.54 9.83 -0.03
N VAL A 37 -3.79 9.13 -0.90
CA VAL A 37 -4.33 8.09 -1.79
C VAL A 37 -4.49 6.78 -1.03
N LYS A 38 -5.68 6.16 -1.12
CA LYS A 38 -6.01 4.87 -0.52
C LYS A 38 -6.29 3.80 -1.56
N LEU A 39 -6.13 2.54 -1.18
CA LEU A 39 -6.58 1.40 -1.98
C LEU A 39 -8.08 1.48 -2.24
N GLY A 40 -8.53 1.04 -3.41
CA GLY A 40 -9.94 1.05 -3.80
C GLY A 40 -10.50 2.41 -4.22
N MET A 41 -9.74 3.51 -4.08
CA MET A 41 -10.15 4.81 -4.64
C MET A 41 -10.29 4.73 -6.16
N THR A 42 -11.25 5.45 -6.73
CA THR A 42 -11.34 5.65 -8.17
C THR A 42 -10.18 6.54 -8.67
N ILE A 43 -9.98 6.59 -9.99
CA ILE A 43 -8.95 7.46 -10.60
C ILE A 43 -9.11 8.92 -10.15
N ASP A 44 -10.32 9.47 -10.23
CA ASP A 44 -10.59 10.88 -9.86
C ASP A 44 -10.39 11.14 -8.37
N GLN A 45 -10.78 10.18 -7.50
CA GLN A 45 -10.55 10.28 -6.07
C GLN A 45 -9.05 10.27 -5.75
N ALA A 46 -8.28 9.39 -6.38
CA ALA A 46 -6.84 9.30 -6.20
C ALA A 46 -6.13 10.58 -6.67
N VAL A 47 -6.51 11.11 -7.84
CA VAL A 47 -5.98 12.38 -8.36
C VAL A 47 -6.29 13.52 -7.40
N LYS A 48 -7.55 13.67 -6.95
CA LYS A 48 -7.94 14.73 -6.02
C LYS A 48 -7.18 14.62 -4.69
N ALA A 49 -7.04 13.40 -4.16
CA ALA A 49 -6.36 13.17 -2.89
C ALA A 49 -4.88 13.55 -2.96
N ILE A 50 -4.16 13.11 -4.01
CA ILE A 50 -2.73 13.39 -4.14
C ILE A 50 -2.44 14.85 -4.46
N THR A 51 -3.24 15.49 -5.32
CA THR A 51 -3.06 16.91 -5.65
C THR A 51 -3.34 17.80 -4.45
N SER A 52 -4.38 17.50 -3.67
CA SER A 52 -4.70 18.22 -2.45
C SER A 52 -3.65 18.04 -1.36
N THR A 53 -3.13 16.81 -1.19
CA THR A 53 -2.16 16.52 -0.12
C THR A 53 -0.79 17.11 -0.41
N LEU A 54 -0.36 17.07 -1.67
CA LEU A 54 0.96 17.56 -2.08
C LEU A 54 0.94 19.01 -2.57
N ASN A 55 -0.24 19.65 -2.62
CA ASN A 55 -0.45 20.99 -3.15
C ASN A 55 0.15 21.16 -4.56
N VAL A 56 -0.17 20.23 -5.45
CA VAL A 56 0.32 20.21 -6.85
C VAL A 56 -0.84 20.28 -7.84
N ASN A 57 -0.54 20.69 -9.07
CA ASN A 57 -1.53 20.73 -10.15
C ASN A 57 -1.69 19.37 -10.83
N LYS A 58 -2.90 19.06 -11.29
CA LYS A 58 -3.20 17.84 -12.07
C LYS A 58 -2.34 17.73 -13.33
N SER A 59 -1.94 18.85 -13.95
CA SER A 59 -1.07 18.87 -15.13
C SER A 59 0.32 18.29 -14.90
N GLN A 60 0.77 18.18 -13.63
CA GLN A 60 2.05 17.57 -13.27
C GLN A 60 1.96 16.04 -13.21
N ILE A 61 0.76 15.47 -13.26
CA ILE A 61 0.52 14.02 -13.24
C ILE A 61 0.67 13.46 -14.66
N LYS A 62 1.53 12.46 -14.80
CA LYS A 62 1.71 11.71 -16.05
C LYS A 62 0.85 10.46 -16.02
N PHE A 63 -0.25 10.48 -16.78
CA PHE A 63 -1.10 9.30 -16.94
C PHE A 63 -0.48 8.32 -17.94
N ARG A 64 -0.62 7.03 -17.65
CA ARG A 64 -0.31 5.94 -18.58
C ARG A 64 -1.62 5.25 -18.94
N GLU A 65 -1.95 5.32 -20.20
CA GLU A 65 -3.09 4.62 -20.79
C GLU A 65 -2.63 3.32 -21.49
N MET A 66 -3.55 2.38 -21.60
CA MET A 66 -3.35 1.20 -22.43
C MET A 66 -3.28 1.59 -23.91
N GLN A 67 -2.26 1.10 -24.60
CA GLN A 67 -2.16 1.26 -26.05
C GLN A 67 -2.97 0.18 -26.76
N ALA A 68 -4.27 0.41 -26.92
CA ALA A 68 -5.20 -0.57 -27.50
C ALA A 68 -5.06 -0.76 -29.03
N ASN A 69 -4.23 0.05 -29.70
CA ASN A 69 -3.98 -0.02 -31.14
C ASN A 69 -3.23 -1.29 -31.58
N ASN A 70 -2.63 -2.05 -30.66
CA ASN A 70 -2.10 -3.38 -30.95
C ASN A 70 -2.30 -4.35 -29.77
N MET A 71 -3.41 -5.10 -29.79
CA MET A 71 -3.73 -6.09 -28.75
C MET A 71 -2.64 -7.16 -28.54
N LEU A 72 -1.79 -7.44 -29.54
CA LEU A 72 -0.72 -8.45 -29.42
C LEU A 72 0.35 -8.01 -28.41
N ASN A 73 0.61 -6.71 -28.32
CA ASN A 73 1.64 -6.13 -27.45
C ASN A 73 1.17 -5.87 -26.01
N LEU A 74 -0.09 -6.15 -25.70
CA LEU A 74 -0.61 -6.01 -24.34
C LEU A 74 -0.11 -7.15 -23.44
N SER A 75 0.26 -6.80 -22.20
CA SER A 75 0.52 -7.78 -21.15
C SER A 75 -0.74 -8.61 -20.83
N SER A 76 -0.57 -9.76 -20.16
CA SER A 76 -1.70 -10.60 -19.74
C SER A 76 -2.73 -9.79 -18.93
N THR A 77 -2.25 -9.00 -17.95
CA THR A 77 -3.09 -8.11 -17.13
C THR A 77 -3.82 -7.09 -18.00
N GLN A 78 -3.13 -6.41 -18.93
CA GLN A 78 -3.77 -5.44 -19.84
C GLN A 78 -4.83 -6.09 -20.75
N LYS A 79 -4.58 -7.30 -21.25
CA LYS A 79 -5.58 -8.07 -22.01
C LYS A 79 -6.82 -8.36 -21.17
N SER A 80 -6.66 -8.73 -19.91
CA SER A 80 -7.79 -8.94 -18.99
C SER A 80 -8.57 -7.66 -18.74
N ILE A 81 -7.90 -6.52 -18.50
CA ILE A 81 -8.53 -5.21 -18.32
C ILE A 81 -9.36 -4.84 -19.57
N TYR A 82 -8.79 -5.03 -20.76
CA TYR A 82 -9.52 -4.74 -22.01
C TYR A 82 -10.75 -5.64 -22.17
N LYS A 83 -10.62 -6.94 -21.91
CA LYS A 83 -11.75 -7.89 -21.99
C LYS A 83 -12.87 -7.58 -21.01
N ILE A 84 -12.52 -7.07 -19.82
CA ILE A 84 -13.50 -6.66 -18.81
C ILE A 84 -14.18 -5.36 -19.21
N THR A 85 -13.40 -4.33 -19.52
CA THR A 85 -13.94 -2.97 -19.67
C THR A 85 -14.37 -2.61 -21.09
N GLY A 86 -14.03 -3.44 -22.08
CA GLY A 86 -14.35 -3.25 -23.49
C GLY A 86 -13.58 -2.13 -24.19
N LYS A 87 -12.68 -1.41 -23.50
CA LYS A 87 -11.96 -0.24 -24.05
C LYS A 87 -10.60 -0.02 -23.39
N ALA A 88 -9.79 0.87 -23.99
CA ALA A 88 -8.56 1.35 -23.37
C ALA A 88 -8.84 2.09 -22.06
N GLN A 89 -7.99 1.88 -21.06
CA GLN A 89 -8.12 2.48 -19.72
C GLN A 89 -6.81 3.14 -19.28
N ILE A 90 -6.92 4.10 -18.37
CA ILE A 90 -5.79 4.57 -17.57
C ILE A 90 -5.43 3.43 -16.59
N ILE A 91 -4.19 2.96 -16.66
CA ILE A 91 -3.71 1.83 -15.83
C ILE A 91 -2.72 2.27 -14.76
N SER A 92 -2.18 3.47 -14.87
CA SER A 92 -1.41 4.08 -13.79
C SER A 92 -1.28 5.58 -13.99
N PHE A 93 -0.87 6.29 -12.94
CA PHE A 93 -0.24 7.59 -13.09
C PHE A 93 1.07 7.67 -12.30
N ALA A 94 1.93 8.60 -12.70
CA ALA A 94 3.14 8.96 -11.99
C ALA A 94 3.19 10.47 -11.71
N LEU A 95 3.76 10.83 -10.57
CA LEU A 95 3.98 12.21 -10.15
C LEU A 95 5.37 12.32 -9.52
N ASN A 96 6.22 13.18 -10.09
CA ASN A 96 7.54 13.45 -9.54
C ASN A 96 7.48 14.79 -8.79
N THR A 97 8.02 14.79 -7.58
CA THR A 97 8.11 15.97 -6.71
C THR A 97 9.53 16.10 -6.17
N ASN A 98 9.82 17.20 -5.47
CA ASN A 98 11.09 17.34 -4.76
C ASN A 98 11.25 16.32 -3.62
N ALA A 99 10.14 15.87 -3.01
CA ALA A 99 10.14 14.87 -1.94
C ALA A 99 10.44 13.46 -2.47
N GLY A 100 9.95 13.14 -3.67
CA GLY A 100 10.15 11.85 -4.31
C GLY A 100 9.17 11.59 -5.44
N ASN A 101 9.16 10.36 -5.91
CA ASN A 101 8.32 9.89 -7.01
C ASN A 101 7.16 9.07 -6.45
N TYR A 102 5.96 9.37 -6.92
CA TYR A 102 4.74 8.64 -6.61
C TYR A 102 4.28 7.91 -7.87
N SER A 103 3.93 6.63 -7.73
CA SER A 103 3.25 5.86 -8.78
C SER A 103 2.04 5.17 -8.21
N VAL A 104 0.91 5.30 -8.91
CA VAL A 104 -0.37 4.68 -8.55
C VAL A 104 -0.82 3.80 -9.70
N GLU A 105 -1.12 2.54 -9.41
CA GLU A 105 -1.63 1.57 -10.39
C GLU A 105 -3.11 1.29 -10.15
N PHE A 106 -3.82 1.02 -11.24
CA PHE A 106 -5.26 0.79 -11.24
C PHE A 106 -5.60 -0.56 -11.84
N LEU A 107 -6.60 -1.22 -11.26
CA LEU A 107 -7.22 -2.44 -11.78
C LEU A 107 -8.76 -2.32 -11.73
N PRO A 108 -9.50 -3.01 -12.61
CA PRO A 108 -10.96 -3.08 -12.56
C PRO A 108 -11.46 -3.69 -11.24
N ASN A 109 -12.49 -3.10 -10.64
CA ASN A 109 -13.10 -3.58 -9.40
C ASN A 109 -14.19 -4.66 -9.61
N VAL A 110 -13.85 -5.73 -10.30
CA VAL A 110 -14.82 -6.81 -10.56
C VAL A 110 -15.02 -7.74 -9.36
N VAL A 111 -14.65 -7.31 -8.16
CA VAL A 111 -14.92 -8.04 -6.92
C VAL A 111 -16.42 -8.21 -6.77
N ASN A 112 -16.88 -9.44 -6.54
CA ASN A 112 -18.30 -9.82 -6.52
C ASN A 112 -19.06 -9.54 -7.83
N GLY A 113 -18.36 -9.31 -8.95
CA GLY A 113 -18.92 -9.20 -10.30
C GLY A 113 -19.77 -7.95 -10.59
N LYS A 114 -19.65 -6.88 -9.79
CA LYS A 114 -20.64 -5.79 -9.81
C LYS A 114 -20.11 -4.41 -10.25
N ASN A 115 -18.81 -4.20 -10.47
CA ASN A 115 -18.29 -2.88 -10.84
C ASN A 115 -17.02 -2.92 -11.71
N GLU A 116 -17.11 -2.64 -13.01
CA GLU A 116 -15.92 -2.64 -13.90
C GLU A 116 -15.05 -1.37 -13.78
N GLN A 117 -15.35 -0.47 -12.82
CA GLN A 117 -14.60 0.76 -12.60
C GLN A 117 -13.15 0.48 -12.18
N MET A 118 -12.23 1.26 -12.76
CA MET A 118 -10.81 1.25 -12.38
C MET A 118 -10.61 1.85 -10.99
N VAL A 119 -9.97 1.08 -10.10
CA VAL A 119 -9.68 1.45 -8.72
C VAL A 119 -8.21 1.22 -8.36
N VAL A 120 -7.71 1.96 -7.37
CA VAL A 120 -6.33 1.87 -6.90
C VAL A 120 -6.04 0.47 -6.35
N SER A 121 -5.07 -0.21 -6.95
CA SER A 121 -4.57 -1.52 -6.52
C SER A 121 -3.19 -1.45 -5.86
N LEU A 122 -2.38 -0.48 -6.25
CA LEU A 122 -1.04 -0.26 -5.71
C LEU A 122 -0.71 1.23 -5.67
N ILE A 123 -0.07 1.64 -4.59
CA ILE A 123 0.55 2.96 -4.43
C ILE A 123 1.99 2.74 -4.01
N ARG A 124 2.91 3.44 -4.67
CA ARG A 124 4.34 3.42 -4.32
C ARG A 124 4.85 4.84 -4.23
N TYR A 125 5.58 5.10 -3.16
CA TYR A 125 6.41 6.27 -2.99
C TYR A 125 7.88 5.86 -2.97
N THR A 126 8.71 6.55 -3.74
CA THR A 126 10.15 6.28 -3.86
C THR A 126 10.96 7.56 -3.65
N MET A 127 11.97 7.50 -2.79
CA MET A 127 12.89 8.62 -2.56
C MET A 127 14.22 8.44 -3.31
N LYS A 128 14.96 9.54 -3.48
CA LYS A 128 16.35 9.48 -3.97
C LYS A 128 17.25 8.79 -2.94
N ALA A 129 18.26 8.06 -3.42
CA ALA A 129 19.18 7.33 -2.56
C ALA A 129 20.08 8.29 -1.75
N SER A 130 19.94 8.27 -0.42
CA SER A 130 20.91 8.81 0.55
C SER A 130 20.66 8.18 1.91
N ALA A 131 21.67 8.15 2.78
CA ALA A 131 21.53 7.65 4.15
C ALA A 131 20.43 8.41 4.92
N ASP A 132 20.42 9.74 4.78
CA ASP A 132 19.44 10.60 5.43
C ASP A 132 18.01 10.34 4.96
N ASN A 133 17.80 10.14 3.65
CA ASN A 133 16.48 9.82 3.12
C ASN A 133 15.99 8.45 3.60
N MET A 134 16.87 7.44 3.67
CA MET A 134 16.50 6.11 4.16
C MET A 134 16.07 6.16 5.64
N LYS A 135 16.80 6.90 6.47
CA LYS A 135 16.48 7.12 7.88
C LYS A 135 15.17 7.88 8.05
N ALA A 136 15.03 9.01 7.36
CA ALA A 136 13.83 9.84 7.42
C ALA A 136 12.58 9.11 6.93
N LEU A 137 12.69 8.28 5.89
CA LEU A 137 11.60 7.46 5.38
C LEU A 137 11.15 6.44 6.43
N THR A 138 12.11 5.75 7.06
CA THR A 138 11.83 4.76 8.11
C THR A 138 11.13 5.40 9.30
N GLU A 139 11.68 6.49 9.83
CA GLU A 139 11.12 7.22 10.96
C GLU A 139 9.71 7.76 10.67
N SER A 140 9.51 8.36 9.49
CA SER A 140 8.22 8.92 9.09
C SER A 140 7.16 7.83 8.88
N THR A 141 7.56 6.68 8.33
CA THR A 141 6.66 5.54 8.11
C THR A 141 6.22 4.94 9.44
N ILE A 142 7.15 4.71 10.37
CA ILE A 142 6.83 4.20 11.71
C ILE A 142 5.97 5.21 12.48
N LYS A 143 6.27 6.50 12.37
CA LYS A 143 5.46 7.56 13.00
C LYS A 143 4.02 7.55 12.48
N LYS A 144 3.82 7.33 11.18
CA LYS A 144 2.49 7.37 10.56
C LYS A 144 1.67 6.10 10.79
N TYR A 145 2.29 4.92 10.66
CA TYR A 145 1.57 3.64 10.64
C TYR A 145 1.80 2.77 11.88
N GLY A 146 2.63 3.23 12.82
CA GLY A 146 3.05 2.44 13.98
C GLY A 146 4.16 1.45 13.63
N GLN A 147 4.49 0.58 14.59
CA GLN A 147 5.51 -0.46 14.39
C GLN A 147 5.07 -1.49 13.34
N PRO A 148 5.99 -2.04 12.54
CA PRO A 148 5.67 -3.11 11.62
C PRO A 148 5.10 -4.34 12.33
N THR A 149 4.16 -5.01 11.69
CA THR A 149 3.61 -6.29 12.16
C THR A 149 4.63 -7.44 12.04
N THR A 150 5.64 -7.32 11.16
CA THR A 150 6.67 -8.35 10.94
C THR A 150 8.08 -7.77 10.97
N LYS A 151 9.09 -8.63 11.21
CA LYS A 151 10.52 -8.24 11.20
C LYS A 151 11.01 -7.70 9.86
N ASN A 152 10.32 -8.02 8.76
CA ASN A 152 10.69 -7.59 7.41
C ASN A 152 9.99 -6.28 7.00
N ASN A 153 9.59 -5.44 7.96
CA ASN A 153 8.96 -4.14 7.72
C ASN A 153 7.67 -4.20 6.90
N TYR A 154 6.81 -5.17 7.24
CA TYR A 154 5.45 -5.26 6.71
C TYR A 154 4.39 -4.94 7.77
N TRP A 155 3.30 -4.35 7.31
CA TRP A 155 2.04 -4.18 8.05
C TRP A 155 0.94 -4.95 7.34
N CYS A 156 0.15 -5.73 8.08
CA CYS A 156 -1.05 -6.40 7.58
C CYS A 156 -1.96 -6.84 8.73
N SER A 157 -3.22 -7.18 8.41
CA SER A 157 -4.23 -7.58 9.40
C SER A 157 -4.03 -9.00 9.94
N SER A 158 -3.41 -9.89 9.16
CA SER A 158 -3.20 -11.28 9.58
C SER A 158 -1.81 -11.71 9.13
N PRO A 159 -0.73 -11.39 9.87
CA PRO A 159 0.61 -11.86 9.50
C PRO A 159 0.62 -13.38 9.53
N PRO A 160 0.73 -14.09 8.39
CA PRO A 160 1.00 -15.52 8.47
C PRO A 160 2.44 -15.72 8.96
N GLN A 161 2.79 -16.91 9.45
CA GLN A 161 4.19 -17.25 9.75
C GLN A 161 5.13 -16.98 8.57
N SER A 162 4.62 -17.07 7.34
CA SER A 162 5.34 -16.79 6.10
C SER A 162 5.43 -15.30 5.73
N GLY A 163 4.78 -14.38 6.47
CA GLY A 163 4.81 -12.94 6.23
C GLY A 163 3.67 -12.40 5.35
N CYS A 164 3.41 -11.09 5.46
CA CYS A 164 2.21 -10.43 4.89
C CYS A 164 2.00 -10.62 3.37
N ILE A 165 3.05 -10.91 2.61
CA ILE A 165 3.04 -11.01 1.12
C ILE A 165 2.19 -12.20 0.62
N TYR A 166 2.07 -13.25 1.42
CA TYR A 166 1.42 -14.51 1.01
C TYR A 166 -0.07 -14.55 1.32
N GLY A 167 -0.60 -13.56 2.04
CA GLY A 167 -2.04 -13.39 2.20
C GLY A 167 -2.63 -12.65 0.99
N ASN A 168 -3.79 -13.06 0.49
CA ASN A 168 -4.62 -12.25 -0.43
C ASN A 168 -5.23 -11.04 0.31
N GLN A 169 -4.44 -10.37 1.15
CA GLN A 169 -4.83 -9.28 2.01
C GLN A 169 -4.01 -8.03 1.65
N PRO A 170 -4.56 -6.84 1.90
CA PRO A 170 -3.79 -5.61 1.79
C PRO A 170 -2.59 -5.58 2.73
N TYR A 171 -1.47 -5.05 2.26
CA TYR A 171 -0.29 -4.84 3.09
C TYR A 171 0.46 -3.56 2.72
N LEU A 172 1.18 -3.02 3.71
CA LEU A 172 2.18 -1.98 3.52
C LEU A 172 3.56 -2.63 3.64
N HIS A 173 4.50 -2.24 2.78
CA HIS A 173 5.90 -2.65 2.86
C HIS A 173 6.80 -1.42 2.84
N LEU A 174 7.71 -1.36 3.80
CA LEU A 174 8.81 -0.39 3.84
C LEU A 174 10.11 -1.08 3.44
N SER A 175 10.71 -0.61 2.34
CA SER A 175 12.09 -0.91 1.97
C SER A 175 12.93 0.36 2.05
N PRO A 176 14.28 0.29 1.97
CA PRO A 176 15.14 1.43 2.29
C PRO A 176 14.77 2.74 1.57
N LEU A 177 14.29 2.66 0.33
CA LEU A 177 13.92 3.83 -0.48
C LEU A 177 12.44 3.86 -0.89
N ASN A 178 11.63 2.91 -0.42
CA ASN A 178 10.25 2.82 -0.88
C ASN A 178 9.26 2.54 0.25
N VAL A 179 8.08 3.14 0.13
CA VAL A 179 6.88 2.71 0.85
C VAL A 179 5.86 2.28 -0.19
N ILE A 180 5.38 1.04 -0.07
CA ILE A 180 4.46 0.43 -1.03
C ILE A 180 3.22 -0.03 -0.28
N LEU A 181 2.06 0.47 -0.69
CA LEU A 181 0.74 0.04 -0.22
C LEU A 181 0.06 -0.72 -1.35
N ILE A 182 -0.37 -1.95 -1.11
CA ILE A 182 -0.94 -2.83 -2.15
C ILE A 182 -2.17 -3.56 -1.60
N SER A 183 -3.17 -3.79 -2.46
CA SER A 183 -4.41 -4.52 -2.13
C SER A 183 -4.22 -6.01 -1.82
N GLY A 184 -2.98 -6.50 -1.86
CA GLY A 184 -2.62 -7.91 -1.86
C GLY A 184 -2.19 -8.37 -3.25
N THR A 185 -1.22 -9.28 -3.30
CA THR A 185 -0.48 -9.67 -4.51
C THR A 185 -1.39 -10.07 -5.68
N ASN A 186 -2.52 -10.71 -5.39
CA ASN A 186 -3.44 -11.22 -6.41
C ASN A 186 -4.90 -10.79 -6.22
N TYR A 187 -5.21 -9.82 -5.36
CA TYR A 187 -6.60 -9.57 -4.97
C TYR A 187 -7.51 -9.23 -6.17
N TYR A 188 -7.20 -8.17 -6.90
CA TYR A 188 -7.95 -7.79 -8.09
C TYR A 188 -7.66 -8.72 -9.27
N GLU A 189 -6.44 -9.24 -9.42
CA GLU A 189 -6.11 -10.14 -10.53
C GLU A 189 -6.87 -11.47 -10.47
N LYS A 190 -7.04 -12.03 -9.26
CA LYS A 190 -7.87 -13.22 -9.03
C LYS A 190 -9.33 -12.92 -9.35
N ALA A 191 -9.87 -11.79 -8.87
CA ALA A 191 -11.23 -11.38 -9.18
C ALA A 191 -11.45 -11.20 -10.70
N MET A 192 -10.50 -10.61 -11.42
CA MET A 192 -10.54 -10.50 -12.89
C MET A 192 -10.58 -11.87 -13.57
N LYS A 193 -9.75 -12.82 -13.12
CA LYS A 193 -9.74 -14.19 -13.66
C LYS A 193 -11.07 -14.90 -13.43
N GLU A 194 -11.62 -14.80 -12.22
CA GLU A 194 -12.92 -15.37 -11.87
C GLU A 194 -14.05 -14.76 -12.68
N TYR A 195 -14.10 -13.42 -12.77
CA TYR A 195 -15.08 -12.70 -13.59
C TYR A 195 -15.06 -13.17 -15.04
N LEU A 196 -13.89 -13.18 -15.69
CA LEU A 196 -13.75 -13.63 -17.08
C LEU A 196 -14.12 -15.10 -17.28
N ASN A 197 -13.95 -15.96 -16.26
CA ASN A 197 -14.40 -17.34 -16.34
C ASN A 197 -15.93 -17.44 -16.27
N THR A 198 -16.61 -16.64 -15.44
CA THR A 198 -18.09 -16.62 -15.40
C THR A 198 -18.72 -16.15 -16.71
N GLN A 199 -18.03 -15.31 -17.48
CA GLN A 199 -18.49 -14.88 -18.81
C GLN A 199 -18.36 -15.97 -19.88
N LYS A 200 -17.57 -17.02 -19.64
CA LYS A 200 -17.43 -18.17 -20.55
C LYS A 200 -18.44 -19.28 -20.27
N THR A 201 -19.04 -19.29 -19.08
CA THR A 201 -19.99 -20.32 -18.69
C THR A 201 -21.38 -19.94 -19.20
N THR A 202 -21.88 -20.67 -20.21
CA THR A 202 -23.29 -20.60 -20.62
C THR A 202 -24.14 -21.09 -19.46
N LYS A 203 -25.03 -20.24 -18.92
CA LYS A 203 -26.05 -20.73 -18.00
C LYS A 203 -26.98 -21.68 -18.76
N PRO A 204 -27.30 -22.86 -18.20
CA PRO A 204 -28.28 -23.72 -18.83
C PRO A 204 -29.61 -22.98 -19.00
N VAL A 205 -30.20 -23.12 -20.17
CA VAL A 205 -31.58 -22.67 -20.43
C VAL A 205 -32.45 -23.90 -20.21
N PHE A 206 -32.77 -24.19 -18.95
CA PHE A 206 -33.81 -25.14 -18.58
C PHE A 206 -34.64 -24.55 -17.44
#